data_AF-A0A3S9MKC4-F1
#
_entry.id   AF-A0A3S9MKC4-F1
#
_cell.length_a   1.000
_cell.length_b   1.000
_cell.length_c   1.000
_cell.angle_alpha   90.00
_cell.angle_beta   90.00
_cell.angle_gamma   90.00
#
_symmetry.space_group_name_H-M   'P 1'
#
loop_
_entity.id
_entity.type
_entity.pdbx_description
1 polymer ?
#
loop_
_entity_poly.entity_id
_entity_poly.type
_entity_poly.pdbx_seq_one_letter_code
_entity_poly.pdbx_strand_id
1 'polypeptide(L)' 'MTAGVRVCRACDEEITDPADGVIVAHELGNSGPGWDVWAHREHADDVELIDPDLLRIMTRIWAARML' A
#
# COMPACT_ATOMS: atom_id res chain seq x y z
N MET A 1 -13.58 19.42 -1.30
CA MET A 1 -13.01 18.07 -1.45
C MET A 1 -14.00 17.11 -0.82
N THR A 2 -14.72 16.32 -1.60
CA THR A 2 -15.55 15.24 -1.05
C THR A 2 -14.61 14.20 -0.45
N ALA A 3 -14.79 13.86 0.82
CA ALA A 3 -14.07 12.73 1.40
C ALA A 3 -14.49 11.48 0.62
N GLY A 4 -13.60 10.97 -0.23
CA GLY A 4 -13.80 9.66 -0.86
C GLY A 4 -13.87 8.60 0.23
N VAL A 5 -14.67 7.56 0.00
CA VAL A 5 -14.70 6.38 0.87
C VAL A 5 -13.27 5.84 0.98
N ARG A 6 -12.79 5.67 2.21
CA ARG A 6 -11.49 5.06 2.49
C ARG A 6 -11.71 3.58 2.73
N VAL A 7 -10.95 2.74 2.06
CA VAL A 7 -11.04 1.29 2.19
C VAL A 7 -9.67 0.79 2.63
N CYS A 8 -9.63 -0.09 3.63
CA CYS A 8 -8.39 -0.68 4.09
C CYS A 8 -7.88 -1.68 3.04
N ARG A 9 -6.65 -1.47 2.58
CA ARG A 9 -6.04 -2.32 1.55
C ARG A 9 -5.81 -3.78 1.98
N ALA A 10 -5.71 -4.03 3.29
CA ALA A 10 -5.42 -5.35 3.82
C ALA A 10 -6.68 -6.22 4.00
N CYS A 11 -7.79 -5.65 4.47
CA CYS A 11 -9.02 -6.40 4.76
C CYS A 11 -10.19 -6.08 3.82
N ASP A 12 -10.03 -5.12 2.90
CA ASP A 12 -11.05 -4.64 1.95
C ASP A 12 -12.33 -4.04 2.60
N GLU A 13 -12.29 -3.74 3.90
CA GLU A 13 -13.39 -3.09 4.61
C GLU A 13 -13.30 -1.56 4.59
N GLU A 14 -14.45 -0.89 4.72
CA GLU A 14 -14.53 0.57 4.82
C GLU A 14 -13.98 1.07 6.16
N ILE A 15 -13.13 2.09 6.09
CA ILE A 15 -12.61 2.80 7.26
C ILE A 15 -13.64 3.84 7.71
N THR A 16 -14.51 3.45 8.63
CA THR A 16 -15.61 4.29 9.11
C THR A 16 -15.19 5.39 10.09
N ASP A 17 -14.15 5.14 10.90
CA ASP A 17 -13.51 6.17 11.74
C ASP A 17 -12.33 6.82 10.98
N PRO A 18 -12.41 8.11 10.61
CA PRO A 18 -11.33 8.80 9.94
C PRO A 18 -10.01 8.83 10.71
N ALA A 19 -10.06 8.68 12.04
CA ALA A 19 -8.87 8.63 12.90
C ALA A 19 -8.18 7.26 12.90
N ASP A 20 -8.84 6.20 12.41
CA ASP A 20 -8.23 4.88 12.28
C ASP A 20 -7.50 4.68 10.94
N GLY A 21 -7.87 5.45 9.93
CA GLY A 21 -7.22 5.41 8.63
C GLY A 21 -5.81 6.01 8.64
N VAL A 22 -4.84 5.24 8.16
CA VAL A 22 -3.46 5.69 7.87
C VAL A 22 -3.13 5.50 6.41
N ILE A 23 -2.31 6.40 5.85
CA ILE A 23 -1.79 6.28 4.48
C ILE A 23 -0.56 5.37 4.54
N VAL A 24 -0.56 4.31 3.75
CA VAL A 24 0.53 3.32 3.69
C VAL A 24 1.37 3.43 2.42
N ALA A 25 0.80 3.97 1.34
CA ALA A 25 1.49 4.21 0.09
C ALA A 25 0.76 5.24 -0.79
N HIS A 26 1.44 5.66 -1.84
CA HIS A 26 0.84 6.35 -2.97
C HIS A 26 0.97 5.47 -4.22
N GLU A 27 -0.12 5.30 -4.96
CA GLU A 27 -0.13 4.54 -6.20
C GLU A 27 0.67 5.30 -7.27
N LEU A 28 1.89 4.81 -7.59
CA LEU A 28 2.86 5.44 -8.49
C LEU A 28 2.33 5.72 -9.91
N GLY A 29 1.30 5.00 -10.35
CA GLY A 29 0.66 5.20 -11.67
C GLY A 29 -0.37 6.33 -11.71
N ASN A 30 -0.75 6.88 -10.56
CA ASN A 30 -1.77 7.92 -10.43
C ASN A 30 -1.16 9.23 -9.93
N SER A 31 -1.83 10.34 -10.24
CA SER A 31 -1.51 11.65 -9.68
C SER A 31 -2.81 12.37 -9.34
N GLY A 32 -2.83 13.05 -8.19
CA GLY A 32 -3.99 13.80 -7.72
C GLY A 32 -4.92 13.01 -6.80
N PRO A 33 -6.15 13.51 -6.56
CA PRO A 33 -7.06 12.94 -5.58
C PRO A 33 -7.36 11.46 -5.83
N GLY A 34 -7.22 10.62 -4.79
CA GLY A 34 -7.48 9.17 -4.86
C GLY A 34 -6.24 8.29 -5.09
N TRP A 35 -5.04 8.87 -5.20
CA TRP A 35 -3.79 8.12 -5.29
C TRP A 35 -3.27 7.56 -3.95
N ASP A 36 -3.89 7.94 -2.83
CA ASP A 36 -3.48 7.47 -1.49
C ASP A 36 -4.05 6.08 -1.22
N VAL A 37 -3.18 5.15 -0.84
CA VAL A 37 -3.58 3.83 -0.36
C VAL A 37 -3.75 3.90 1.16
N TRP A 38 -4.92 3.48 1.64
CA TRP A 38 -5.30 3.54 3.06
C TRP A 38 -5.29 2.16 3.71
N ALA A 39 -5.05 2.13 5.02
CA ALA A 39 -5.26 0.96 5.86
C ALA A 39 -5.82 1.38 7.22
N HIS A 40 -6.52 0.46 7.89
CA HIS A 40 -6.69 0.56 9.34
C HIS A 40 -5.31 0.59 10.01
N ARG A 41 -5.18 1.29 11.14
CA ARG A 41 -3.89 1.41 11.83
C ARG A 41 -3.31 0.05 12.21
N GLU A 42 -4.15 -0.90 12.60
CA GLU A 42 -3.74 -2.25 12.97
C GLU A 42 -3.21 -3.07 11.79
N HIS A 43 -3.66 -2.78 10.56
CA HIS A 43 -3.27 -3.51 9.35
C HIS A 43 -2.18 -2.78 8.54
N ALA A 44 -1.61 -1.69 9.05
CA ALA A 44 -0.66 -0.88 8.30
C ALA A 44 0.55 -1.71 7.82
N ASP A 45 1.02 -2.63 8.66
CA ASP A 45 2.16 -3.50 8.37
C ASP A 45 1.78 -4.76 7.55
N ASP A 46 0.48 -5.06 7.42
CA ASP A 46 -0.02 -6.22 6.65
C ASP A 46 -0.20 -5.90 5.16
N VAL A 47 -0.10 -4.63 4.77
CA VAL A 47 -0.19 -4.23 3.37
C VAL A 47 1.12 -4.56 2.65
N GLU A 48 1.09 -5.57 1.79
CA GLU A 48 2.21 -5.87 0.90
C GLU A 48 2.40 -4.76 -0.14
N LEU A 49 3.42 -3.91 0.07
CA LEU A 49 3.76 -2.80 -0.83
C LEU A 49 4.62 -3.21 -2.02
N ILE A 50 5.26 -4.37 -1.95
CA ILE A 50 6.12 -4.89 -3.01
C ILE A 50 5.59 -6.24 -3.43
N ASP A 51 5.28 -6.38 -4.71
CA ASP A 51 4.91 -7.66 -5.30
C ASP A 51 5.98 -8.73 -4.97
N PRO A 52 5.60 -9.88 -4.41
CA PRO A 52 6.56 -10.88 -3.93
C PRO A 52 7.38 -11.51 -5.07
N ASP A 53 6.85 -11.61 -6.28
CA ASP A 53 7.60 -12.08 -7.45
C ASP A 53 8.56 -11.01 -7.95
N LEU A 54 8.17 -9.73 -7.94
CA LEU A 54 9.08 -8.62 -8.21
C LEU A 54 10.23 -8.60 -7.20
N LEU A 55 9.93 -8.69 -5.90
CA LEU A 55 10.94 -8.76 -4.84
C LEU A 55 11.91 -9.91 -5.10
N ARG A 56 11.37 -11.12 -5.37
CA ARG A 56 12.16 -12.30 -5.68
C ARG A 56 13.08 -12.10 -6.88
N ILE A 57 12.58 -11.50 -7.97
CA ILE A 57 13.38 -11.22 -9.17
C ILE A 57 14.49 -10.21 -8.86
N MET A 58 14.17 -9.11 -8.17
CA MET A 58 15.15 -8.09 -7.79
C MET A 58 16.26 -8.68 -6.90
N THR A 59 15.91 -9.50 -5.91
CA THR A 59 16.89 -10.16 -5.04
C THR A 59 17.81 -11.09 -5.83
N ARG A 60 17.29 -11.83 -6.82
CA ARG A 60 18.12 -12.70 -7.69
C ARG A 60 19.11 -11.91 -8.53
N ILE A 61 18.68 -10.80 -9.13
CA ILE A 61 19.57 -9.92 -9.91
C ILE A 61 20.67 -9.33 -9.02
N TRP A 62 20.31 -8.87 -7.83
CA TRP A 62 21.25 -8.27 -6.90
C TRP A 62 22.30 -9.29 -6.41
N ALA A 63 21.86 -10.49 -6.01
CA ALA A 63 22.75 -11.56 -5.61
C ALA A 63 23.73 -11.97 -6.72
N ALA A 64 23.27 -12.03 -7.97
CA ALA A 64 24.12 -12.35 -9.12
C ALA A 64 25.17 -11.26 -9.43
N ARG A 65 24.97 -10.02 -8.96
CA ARG A 65 25.89 -8.89 -9.17
C ARG A 65 26.93 -8.75 -8.04
N MET A 66 26.74 -9.46 -6.94
CA MET A 66 27.67 -9.49 -5.81
C MET A 66 28.60 -10.71 -5.80
N LEU A 67 28.35 -11.68 -6.69
CA LEU A 67 29.23 -12.80 -6.99
C LEU A 67 30.14 -12.47 -8.17
#